data_AF-A0A8C6NHP8-F1
#
_entry.id   AF-A0A8C6NHP8-F1
#
_cell.length_a   1.000
_cell.length_b   1.000
_cell.length_c   1.000
_cell.angle_alpha   90.00
_cell.angle_beta   90.00
_cell.angle_gamma   90.00
#
_symmetry.space_group_name_H-M   'P 1'
#
loop_
_entity.id
_entity.type
_entity.pdbx_description
1 polymer ?
#
loop_
_entity_poly.entity_id
_entity_poly.type
_entity_poly.pdbx_seq_one_letter_code
_entity_poly.pdbx_strand_id
1 'polypeptide(L)'
;MFGRSRSWVGGQGKAKNIHSLDHLKYMYHILTKNTTVTDHNRNLLVETIRTITEILIWGDQNDSSVFDFFLEKNMFVFFLNILRQKSGRYVCVQLLQTLNILFENISHETSLYYLLSNNHVNSIIVHKFDFSDEEIMAYYISFLKTLSLKLNNHTVHFFYNEHTNDFALYTEAIKFFNHPESMVRIAVRTITLNVYKVDNQHMLHYIRDKTAVPYFSNLVWFIGSHVIELDKCVQTDEEHKNRGKLSDLVAEHLDHLHYLNDILIINCEFLNDVLTDHLLNRLFLPLYVYSLVSPETSEERKISPQVSLYLLSQVFLIIHYQPLVNALADVILNGDLSAFSSQTDVHSTHKNMVSAGGVRRFSKPPESLERSLELSRHRGRKRTQKRPNYKNLGEEDDERRSKWW
;
A
#
# COMPACT_ATOMS: atom_id res chain seq x y z
N MET A 1 49.16 -43.83 -38.28
CA MET A 1 48.76 -45.20 -37.88
C MET A 1 47.31 -45.18 -37.47
N PHE A 2 46.52 -46.03 -38.12
CA PHE A 2 45.07 -46.17 -37.97
C PHE A 2 44.70 -46.97 -36.71
N GLY A 3 43.52 -46.68 -36.15
CA GLY A 3 42.85 -47.53 -35.14
C GLY A 3 41.44 -47.04 -34.81
N ARG A 4 40.43 -47.53 -35.54
CA ARG A 4 38.98 -47.34 -35.30
C ARG A 4 38.52 -48.03 -34.00
N SER A 5 37.54 -47.47 -33.29
CA SER A 5 36.30 -48.19 -32.88
C SER A 5 35.22 -47.20 -32.39
N ARG A 6 34.11 -47.06 -33.13
CA ARG A 6 32.73 -47.50 -32.82
C ARG A 6 31.97 -46.64 -31.82
N SER A 7 31.14 -45.74 -32.38
CA SER A 7 29.97 -45.18 -31.70
C SER A 7 28.96 -46.29 -31.42
N TRP A 8 28.62 -46.47 -30.14
CA TRP A 8 27.52 -47.33 -29.72
C TRP A 8 26.26 -46.47 -29.55
N VAL A 9 25.22 -46.89 -30.26
CA VAL A 9 23.83 -46.41 -30.22
C VAL A 9 23.27 -46.38 -28.79
N GLY A 10 22.62 -45.31 -28.37
CA GLY A 10 21.92 -45.32 -27.09
C GLY A 10 21.11 -44.07 -26.77
N GLY A 11 19.89 -44.00 -27.30
CA GLY A 11 18.81 -43.21 -26.71
C GLY A 11 18.66 -41.79 -27.26
N GLN A 12 17.77 -41.64 -28.26
CA GLN A 12 16.97 -40.42 -28.39
C GLN A 12 16.10 -40.28 -27.13
N GLY A 13 16.67 -39.74 -26.06
CA GLY A 13 15.86 -39.03 -25.08
C GLY A 13 15.34 -37.80 -25.80
N LYS A 14 14.08 -37.83 -26.27
CA LYS A 14 13.36 -36.58 -26.53
C LYS A 14 13.60 -35.71 -25.28
N ALA A 15 14.24 -34.56 -25.44
CA ALA A 15 14.30 -33.58 -24.37
C ALA A 15 12.87 -33.44 -23.86
N LYS A 16 12.60 -33.86 -22.61
CA LYS A 16 11.27 -33.73 -22.02
C LYS A 16 10.93 -32.26 -22.17
N ASN A 17 9.87 -31.94 -22.91
CA ASN A 17 9.49 -30.57 -23.12
C ASN A 17 9.12 -29.99 -21.75
N ILE A 18 10.05 -29.23 -21.17
CA ILE A 18 9.99 -28.73 -19.79
C ILE A 18 8.75 -27.84 -19.64
N HIS A 19 8.37 -27.14 -20.71
CA HIS A 19 7.16 -26.33 -20.79
C HIS A 19 6.09 -27.08 -21.59
N SER A 20 5.27 -27.85 -20.89
CA SER A 20 4.15 -28.59 -21.49
C SER A 20 3.02 -28.84 -20.50
N LEU A 21 1.80 -28.97 -21.01
CA LEU A 21 0.62 -29.34 -20.21
C LEU A 21 0.81 -30.67 -19.46
N ASP A 22 1.47 -31.66 -20.08
CA ASP A 22 1.73 -32.94 -19.41
C ASP A 22 2.73 -32.80 -18.26
N HIS A 23 3.70 -31.88 -18.37
CA HIS A 23 4.57 -31.57 -17.25
C HIS A 23 3.79 -30.87 -16.12
N LEU A 24 2.87 -29.96 -16.44
CA LEU A 24 2.00 -29.32 -15.45
C LEU A 24 1.12 -30.35 -14.71
N LYS A 25 0.53 -31.31 -15.42
CA LYS A 25 -0.23 -32.43 -14.80
C LYS A 25 0.62 -33.23 -13.83
N TYR A 26 1.89 -33.46 -14.16
CA TYR A 26 2.83 -34.12 -13.26
C TYR A 26 3.15 -33.26 -12.03
N MET A 27 3.39 -31.96 -12.19
CA MET A 27 3.58 -31.02 -11.07
C MET A 27 2.35 -30.98 -10.15
N TYR A 28 1.14 -30.97 -10.72
CA TYR A 28 -0.11 -31.06 -9.96
C TYR A 28 -0.15 -32.32 -9.09
N HIS A 29 0.22 -33.48 -9.64
CA HIS A 29 0.30 -34.72 -8.88
C HIS A 29 1.27 -34.64 -7.71
N ILE A 30 2.44 -34.00 -7.89
CA ILE A 30 3.40 -33.78 -6.79
C ILE A 30 2.76 -32.94 -5.68
N LEU A 31 2.09 -31.83 -6.02
CA LEU A 31 1.42 -30.96 -5.05
C LEU A 31 0.32 -31.71 -4.28
N THR A 32 -0.50 -32.49 -4.97
CA THR A 32 -1.58 -33.27 -4.32
C THR A 32 -1.06 -34.33 -3.35
N LYS A 33 0.12 -34.90 -3.60
CA LYS A 33 0.77 -35.87 -2.69
C LYS A 33 1.50 -35.22 -1.51
N ASN A 34 1.86 -33.95 -1.64
CA ASN A 34 2.67 -33.22 -0.67
C ASN A 34 1.94 -31.97 -0.16
N THR A 35 0.72 -32.15 0.37
CA THR A 35 -0.09 -31.02 0.83
C THR A 35 0.48 -30.35 2.07
N THR A 36 1.24 -31.09 2.89
CA THR A 36 1.88 -30.58 4.11
C THR A 36 3.39 -30.38 3.94
N VAL A 37 3.89 -29.20 4.29
CA VAL A 37 5.32 -28.89 4.22
C VAL A 37 6.07 -29.51 5.39
N THR A 38 7.17 -30.18 5.08
CA THR A 38 8.09 -30.83 6.01
C THR A 38 9.53 -30.54 5.59
N ASP A 39 10.50 -30.76 6.48
CA ASP A 39 11.92 -30.57 6.15
C ASP A 39 12.40 -31.46 5.00
N HIS A 40 11.76 -32.61 4.81
CA HIS A 40 12.10 -33.59 3.76
C HIS A 40 11.57 -33.19 2.37
N ASN A 41 10.42 -32.49 2.29
CA ASN A 41 9.77 -32.17 1.02
C ASN A 41 9.80 -30.69 0.64
N ARG A 42 10.26 -29.79 1.52
CA ARG A 42 10.28 -28.34 1.27
C ARG A 42 11.01 -27.94 -0.02
N ASN A 43 12.16 -28.57 -0.32
CA ASN A 43 12.93 -28.28 -1.53
C ASN A 43 12.18 -28.74 -2.78
N LEU A 44 11.55 -29.92 -2.72
CA LEU A 44 10.72 -30.45 -3.80
C LEU A 44 9.53 -29.52 -4.08
N LEU A 45 8.84 -29.06 -3.03
CA LEU A 45 7.68 -28.17 -3.16
C LEU A 45 8.05 -26.82 -3.75
N VAL A 46 9.14 -26.20 -3.27
CA VAL A 46 9.66 -24.95 -3.82
C VAL A 46 9.98 -25.09 -5.31
N GLU A 47 10.71 -26.15 -5.68
CA GLU A 47 11.08 -26.39 -7.07
C GLU A 47 9.84 -26.66 -7.94
N THR A 48 8.88 -27.43 -7.43
CA THR A 48 7.61 -27.70 -8.11
C THR A 48 6.85 -26.39 -8.39
N ILE A 49 6.77 -25.48 -7.43
CA ILE A 49 6.10 -24.18 -7.58
C ILE A 49 6.84 -23.30 -8.61
N ARG A 50 8.17 -23.29 -8.57
CA ARG A 50 9.02 -22.58 -9.54
C ARG A 50 8.76 -23.09 -10.96
N THR A 51 8.80 -24.41 -11.16
CA THR A 51 8.52 -25.04 -12.46
C THR A 51 7.10 -24.76 -12.94
N ILE A 52 6.08 -24.83 -12.07
CA ILE A 52 4.70 -24.46 -12.45
C ILE A 52 4.67 -23.02 -12.97
N THR A 53 5.37 -22.10 -12.30
CA THR A 53 5.39 -20.69 -12.71
C THR A 53 6.07 -20.48 -14.05
N GLU A 54 7.18 -21.17 -14.31
CA GLU A 54 7.82 -21.15 -15.63
C GLU A 54 6.89 -21.70 -16.73
N ILE A 55 6.17 -22.79 -16.45
CA ILE A 55 5.18 -23.34 -17.38
C ILE A 55 4.04 -22.35 -17.61
N LEU A 56 3.56 -21.65 -16.57
CA LEU A 56 2.50 -20.64 -16.69
C LEU A 56 2.95 -19.45 -17.55
N ILE A 57 4.14 -18.91 -17.31
CA ILE A 57 4.67 -17.79 -18.10
C ILE A 57 4.83 -18.21 -19.57
N TRP A 58 5.33 -19.41 -19.83
CA TRP A 58 5.41 -19.92 -21.19
C TRP A 58 4.03 -20.16 -21.81
N GLY A 59 3.11 -20.77 -21.05
CA GLY A 59 1.74 -21.07 -21.48
C GLY A 59 0.93 -19.82 -21.82
N ASP A 60 1.14 -18.72 -21.08
CA ASP A 60 0.52 -17.41 -21.33
C ASP A 60 0.70 -16.95 -22.79
N GLN A 61 1.86 -17.24 -23.37
CA GLN A 61 2.25 -16.75 -24.69
C GLN A 61 2.12 -17.82 -25.79
N ASN A 62 2.09 -19.10 -25.42
CA ASN A 62 2.26 -20.20 -26.38
C ASN A 62 1.14 -21.25 -26.37
N ASP A 63 0.45 -21.46 -25.25
CA ASP A 63 -0.53 -22.55 -25.10
C ASP A 63 -1.55 -22.28 -23.99
N SER A 64 -2.75 -21.81 -24.37
CA SER A 64 -3.81 -21.48 -23.43
C SER A 64 -4.33 -22.68 -22.62
N SER A 65 -4.15 -23.91 -23.12
CA SER A 65 -4.60 -25.13 -22.42
C SER A 65 -3.89 -25.34 -21.08
N VAL A 66 -2.71 -24.76 -20.92
CA VAL A 66 -1.96 -24.71 -19.66
C VAL A 66 -2.75 -23.97 -18.59
N PHE A 67 -3.28 -22.78 -18.92
CA PHE A 67 -4.09 -21.99 -18.00
C PHE A 67 -5.44 -22.66 -17.72
N ASP A 68 -6.09 -23.21 -18.74
CA ASP A 68 -7.35 -23.94 -18.57
C ASP A 68 -7.21 -25.05 -17.53
N PHE A 69 -6.16 -25.86 -17.65
CA PHE A 69 -5.89 -26.93 -16.68
C PHE A 69 -5.54 -26.40 -15.28
N PHE A 70 -4.69 -25.37 -15.20
CA PHE A 70 -4.30 -24.76 -13.93
C PHE A 70 -5.53 -24.26 -13.14
N LEU A 71 -6.49 -23.67 -13.85
CA LEU A 71 -7.74 -23.16 -13.29
C LEU A 71 -8.71 -24.28 -12.94
N GLU A 72 -8.91 -25.24 -13.85
CA GLU A 72 -9.79 -26.39 -13.61
C GLU A 72 -9.39 -27.16 -12.34
N LYS A 73 -8.09 -27.28 -12.09
CA LYS A 73 -7.54 -27.94 -10.90
C LYS A 73 -7.33 -27.02 -9.70
N ASN A 74 -7.68 -25.73 -9.82
CA ASN A 74 -7.51 -24.69 -8.80
C ASN A 74 -6.12 -24.71 -8.17
N MET A 75 -5.08 -24.85 -9.01
CA MET A 75 -3.72 -25.13 -8.56
C MET A 75 -3.12 -23.99 -7.73
N PHE A 76 -3.60 -22.75 -7.91
CA PHE A 76 -3.16 -21.59 -7.13
C PHE A 76 -3.43 -21.75 -5.63
N VAL A 77 -4.46 -22.49 -5.23
CA VAL A 77 -4.76 -22.75 -3.79
C VAL A 77 -3.62 -23.47 -3.09
N PHE A 78 -2.84 -24.31 -3.80
CA PHE A 78 -1.70 -24.99 -3.19
C PHE A 78 -0.64 -23.99 -2.75
N PHE A 79 -0.42 -22.91 -3.51
CA PHE A 79 0.57 -21.87 -3.19
C PHE A 79 0.16 -21.17 -1.89
N LEU A 80 -1.12 -20.83 -1.77
CA LEU A 80 -1.70 -20.22 -0.56
C LEU A 80 -1.64 -21.17 0.65
N ASN A 81 -1.95 -22.45 0.45
CA ASN A 81 -1.91 -23.44 1.52
C ASN A 81 -0.48 -23.68 2.02
N ILE A 82 0.50 -23.74 1.13
CA ILE A 82 1.92 -23.86 1.49
C ILE A 82 2.38 -22.61 2.24
N LEU A 83 1.95 -21.41 1.82
CA LEU A 83 2.28 -20.17 2.51
C LEU A 83 1.74 -20.14 3.96
N ARG A 84 0.52 -20.66 4.17
CA ARG A 84 -0.15 -20.65 5.49
C ARG A 84 0.44 -21.60 6.52
N GLN A 85 1.25 -22.58 6.12
CA GLN A 85 1.70 -23.67 6.99
C GLN A 85 2.88 -23.35 7.91
N LYS A 86 3.28 -22.09 8.07
CA LYS A 86 4.48 -21.68 8.84
C LYS A 86 5.73 -22.48 8.41
N SER A 87 5.88 -22.63 7.11
CA SER A 87 6.83 -23.48 6.38
C SER A 87 8.32 -23.07 6.50
N GLY A 88 8.63 -22.13 7.40
CA GLY A 88 9.94 -21.50 7.53
C GLY A 88 10.22 -20.40 6.48
N ARG A 89 11.26 -19.60 6.75
CA ARG A 89 11.72 -18.47 5.92
C ARG A 89 11.91 -18.85 4.46
N TYR A 90 12.67 -19.92 4.21
CA TYR A 90 13.05 -20.34 2.86
C TYR A 90 11.85 -20.54 1.93
N VAL A 91 10.84 -21.28 2.36
CA VAL A 91 9.65 -21.58 1.55
C VAL A 91 8.83 -20.30 1.31
N CYS A 92 8.71 -19.44 2.33
CA CYS A 92 7.98 -18.18 2.22
C CYS A 92 8.64 -17.22 1.21
N VAL A 93 9.96 -17.03 1.32
CA VAL A 93 10.75 -16.19 0.40
C VAL A 93 10.60 -16.69 -1.04
N GLN A 94 10.78 -17.99 -1.26
CA GLN A 94 10.71 -18.57 -2.60
C GLN A 94 9.31 -18.49 -3.21
N LEU A 95 8.26 -18.63 -2.40
CA LEU A 95 6.88 -18.42 -2.84
C LEU A 95 6.64 -16.97 -3.28
N LEU A 96 7.04 -15.98 -2.47
CA LEU A 96 6.90 -14.57 -2.81
C LEU A 96 7.68 -14.21 -4.07
N GLN A 97 8.93 -14.66 -4.17
CA GLN A 97 9.77 -14.45 -5.35
C GLN A 97 9.12 -15.05 -6.61
N THR A 98 8.64 -16.29 -6.50
CA THR A 98 7.98 -16.99 -7.62
C THR A 98 6.71 -16.27 -8.07
N LEU A 99 5.87 -15.84 -7.12
CA LEU A 99 4.67 -15.06 -7.43
C LEU A 99 5.01 -13.71 -8.06
N ASN A 100 6.08 -13.06 -7.61
CA ASN A 100 6.54 -11.80 -8.19
C ASN A 100 6.93 -11.99 -9.67
N ILE A 101 7.75 -13.00 -9.96
CA ILE A 101 8.17 -13.36 -11.33
C ILE A 101 6.94 -13.68 -12.20
N LEU A 102 5.96 -14.42 -11.67
CA LEU A 102 4.72 -14.72 -12.39
C LEU A 102 4.03 -13.42 -12.82
N PHE A 103 3.67 -12.56 -11.87
CA PHE A 103 2.90 -11.35 -12.21
C PHE A 103 3.70 -10.33 -13.02
N GLU A 104 5.01 -10.28 -12.88
CA GLU A 104 5.85 -9.42 -13.73
C GLU A 104 5.78 -9.85 -15.20
N ASN A 105 5.81 -11.17 -15.47
CA ASN A 105 5.95 -11.73 -16.82
C ASN A 105 4.64 -12.13 -17.51
N ILE A 106 3.51 -12.19 -16.81
CA ILE A 106 2.21 -12.37 -17.47
C ILE A 106 1.87 -11.16 -18.32
N SER A 107 1.59 -11.43 -19.59
CA SER A 107 1.40 -10.47 -20.65
C SER A 107 -0.06 -10.40 -21.11
N HIS A 108 -0.76 -11.54 -21.18
CA HIS A 108 -2.12 -11.58 -21.69
C HIS A 108 -3.14 -11.19 -20.62
N GLU A 109 -4.06 -10.29 -20.98
CA GLU A 109 -5.06 -9.74 -20.08
C GLU A 109 -5.99 -10.83 -19.51
N THR A 110 -6.40 -11.77 -20.36
CA THR A 110 -7.24 -12.91 -19.96
C THR A 110 -6.57 -13.76 -18.86
N SER A 111 -5.29 -14.09 -19.02
CA SER A 111 -4.52 -14.85 -18.01
C SER A 111 -4.36 -14.08 -16.72
N LEU A 112 -4.09 -12.76 -16.81
CA LEU A 112 -4.02 -11.88 -15.65
C LEU A 112 -5.36 -11.87 -14.89
N TYR A 113 -6.47 -11.70 -15.60
CA TYR A 113 -7.80 -11.69 -15.01
C TYR A 113 -8.09 -13.02 -14.31
N TYR A 114 -7.72 -14.15 -14.91
CA TYR A 114 -7.89 -15.45 -14.30
C TYR A 114 -7.11 -15.62 -12.99
N LEU A 115 -5.85 -15.17 -12.96
CA LEU A 115 -5.04 -15.23 -11.74
C LEU A 115 -5.62 -14.34 -10.62
N LEU A 116 -6.21 -13.20 -10.98
CA LEU A 116 -6.78 -12.25 -10.02
C LEU A 116 -8.20 -12.62 -9.55
N SER A 117 -9.00 -13.30 -10.38
CA SER A 117 -10.45 -13.50 -10.18
C SER A 117 -10.83 -14.30 -8.92
N ASN A 118 -9.99 -15.22 -8.46
CA ASN A 118 -10.33 -16.12 -7.34
C ASN A 118 -9.94 -15.57 -5.96
N ASN A 119 -9.57 -14.28 -5.85
CA ASN A 119 -9.24 -13.61 -4.59
C ASN A 119 -8.05 -14.22 -3.81
N HIS A 120 -7.31 -15.16 -4.42
CA HIS A 120 -6.11 -15.75 -3.82
C HIS A 120 -5.00 -14.72 -3.65
N VAL A 121 -4.87 -13.80 -4.60
CA VAL A 121 -3.90 -12.71 -4.55
C VAL A 121 -4.17 -11.80 -3.36
N ASN A 122 -5.41 -11.35 -3.14
CA ASN A 122 -5.74 -10.57 -1.94
C ASN A 122 -5.50 -11.37 -0.65
N SER A 123 -5.72 -12.68 -0.68
CA SER A 123 -5.40 -13.56 0.46
C SER A 123 -3.91 -13.61 0.79
N ILE A 124 -3.04 -13.48 -0.22
CA ILE A 124 -1.59 -13.35 -0.06
C ILE A 124 -1.24 -11.95 0.44
N ILE A 125 -1.83 -10.89 -0.12
CA ILE A 125 -1.61 -9.51 0.32
C ILE A 125 -1.90 -9.34 1.81
N VAL A 126 -3.06 -9.83 2.29
CA VAL A 126 -3.43 -9.67 3.71
C VAL A 126 -2.79 -10.71 4.65
N HIS A 127 -1.93 -11.59 4.12
CA HIS A 127 -1.26 -12.61 4.92
C HIS A 127 -0.34 -11.95 5.97
N LYS A 128 -0.28 -12.57 7.15
CA LYS A 128 0.53 -12.07 8.27
C LYS A 128 1.95 -12.63 8.18
N PHE A 129 2.75 -12.00 7.33
CA PHE A 129 4.18 -12.25 7.23
C PHE A 129 4.92 -11.78 8.49
N ASP A 130 6.07 -12.39 8.74
CA ASP A 130 7.02 -11.92 9.75
C ASP A 130 7.95 -10.88 9.14
N PHE A 131 7.59 -9.60 9.28
CA PHE A 131 8.39 -8.48 8.77
C PHE A 131 9.57 -8.11 9.67
N SER A 132 9.85 -8.87 10.74
CA SER A 132 11.16 -8.79 11.40
C SER A 132 12.28 -9.36 10.51
N ASP A 133 11.91 -10.16 9.50
CA ASP A 133 12.80 -10.61 8.44
C ASP A 133 12.80 -9.62 7.26
N GLU A 134 13.87 -8.86 7.12
CA GLU A 134 14.06 -7.85 6.06
C GLU A 134 13.93 -8.44 4.65
N GLU A 135 14.34 -9.71 4.45
CA GLU A 135 14.25 -10.35 3.15
C GLU A 135 12.78 -10.64 2.78
N ILE A 136 11.99 -11.17 3.72
CA ILE A 136 10.56 -11.42 3.51
C ILE A 136 9.84 -10.10 3.21
N MET A 137 10.15 -9.04 3.96
CA MET A 137 9.59 -7.72 3.74
C MET A 137 9.94 -7.17 2.36
N ALA A 138 11.20 -7.26 1.92
CA ALA A 138 11.64 -6.80 0.61
C ALA A 138 10.88 -7.50 -0.52
N TYR A 139 10.75 -8.83 -0.46
CA TYR A 139 9.97 -9.58 -1.46
C TYR A 139 8.48 -9.27 -1.41
N TYR A 140 7.91 -9.07 -0.23
CA TYR A 140 6.51 -8.69 -0.07
C TYR A 140 6.23 -7.30 -0.67
N ILE A 141 7.05 -6.30 -0.37
CA ILE A 141 6.90 -4.95 -0.92
C ILE A 141 7.11 -4.95 -2.44
N SER A 142 8.07 -5.73 -2.94
CA SER A 142 8.27 -5.93 -4.38
C SER A 142 7.04 -6.54 -5.03
N PHE A 143 6.44 -7.56 -4.41
CA PHE A 143 5.19 -8.16 -4.88
C PHE A 143 4.03 -7.16 -4.93
N LEU A 144 3.81 -6.35 -3.89
CA LEU A 144 2.79 -5.29 -3.92
C LEU A 144 3.05 -4.28 -5.04
N LYS A 145 4.32 -3.87 -5.23
CA LYS A 145 4.72 -2.96 -6.31
C LYS A 145 4.39 -3.56 -7.67
N THR A 146 4.74 -4.81 -7.92
CA THR A 146 4.45 -5.52 -9.18
C THR A 146 2.94 -5.58 -9.46
N LEU A 147 2.12 -5.89 -8.44
CA LEU A 147 0.67 -5.87 -8.58
C LEU A 147 0.14 -4.46 -8.89
N SER A 148 0.70 -3.42 -8.26
CA SER A 148 0.29 -2.03 -8.52
C SER A 148 0.54 -1.59 -9.97
N LEU A 149 1.56 -2.14 -10.63
CA LEU A 149 1.85 -1.87 -12.04
C LEU A 149 0.83 -2.51 -12.99
N LYS A 150 0.04 -3.47 -12.52
CA LYS A 150 -1.05 -4.09 -13.28
C LYS A 150 -2.40 -3.41 -13.05
N LEU A 151 -2.46 -2.35 -12.24
CA LEU A 151 -3.70 -1.61 -11.99
C LEU A 151 -4.10 -0.77 -13.20
N ASN A 152 -5.37 -0.87 -13.56
CA ASN A 152 -6.08 -0.02 -14.51
C ASN A 152 -7.57 -0.01 -14.15
N ASN A 153 -8.38 0.70 -14.93
CA ASN A 153 -9.82 0.85 -14.66
C ASN A 153 -10.59 -0.48 -14.63
N HIS A 154 -10.07 -1.54 -15.24
CA HIS A 154 -10.68 -2.87 -15.23
C HIS A 154 -10.13 -3.74 -14.08
N THR A 155 -8.81 -3.79 -13.91
CA THR A 155 -8.17 -4.68 -12.92
C THR A 155 -8.34 -4.21 -11.47
N VAL A 156 -8.60 -2.92 -11.26
CA VAL A 156 -8.83 -2.34 -9.92
C VAL A 156 -9.94 -3.07 -9.16
N HIS A 157 -10.96 -3.56 -9.86
CA HIS A 157 -12.08 -4.28 -9.27
C HIS A 157 -11.71 -5.63 -8.65
N PHE A 158 -10.55 -6.20 -9.02
CA PHE A 158 -10.03 -7.39 -8.35
C PHE A 158 -9.39 -7.08 -6.99
N PHE A 159 -8.98 -5.84 -6.74
CA PHE A 159 -8.31 -5.43 -5.50
C PHE A 159 -9.20 -4.58 -4.59
N TYR A 160 -10.10 -3.80 -5.17
CA TYR A 160 -11.07 -2.97 -4.47
C TYR A 160 -12.47 -3.56 -4.56
N ASN A 161 -13.02 -3.88 -3.39
CA ASN A 161 -14.41 -4.31 -3.25
C ASN A 161 -15.26 -3.16 -2.71
N GLU A 162 -16.12 -2.61 -3.55
CA GLU A 162 -17.02 -1.50 -3.22
C GLU A 162 -18.02 -1.86 -2.11
N HIS A 163 -18.55 -3.07 -2.12
CA HIS A 163 -19.56 -3.51 -1.14
C HIS A 163 -18.99 -3.62 0.27
N THR A 164 -17.75 -4.09 0.39
CA THR A 164 -17.09 -4.24 1.69
C THR A 164 -16.20 -3.06 2.05
N ASN A 165 -16.01 -2.09 1.14
CA ASN A 165 -15.05 -1.00 1.28
C ASN A 165 -13.67 -1.53 1.70
N ASP A 166 -13.18 -2.53 0.96
CA ASP A 166 -11.88 -3.15 1.21
C ASP A 166 -11.00 -3.02 -0.02
N PHE A 167 -9.81 -2.46 0.18
CA PHE A 167 -8.80 -2.32 -0.86
C PHE A 167 -7.47 -2.86 -0.32
N ALA A 168 -7.30 -4.18 -0.39
CA ALA A 168 -6.18 -4.86 0.27
C ALA A 168 -4.81 -4.34 -0.20
N LEU A 169 -4.61 -4.23 -1.51
CA LEU A 169 -3.35 -3.78 -2.11
C LEU A 169 -2.90 -2.40 -1.58
N TYR A 170 -3.81 -1.43 -1.61
CA TYR A 170 -3.51 -0.07 -1.16
C TYR A 170 -3.36 0.01 0.36
N THR A 171 -4.32 -0.54 1.12
CA THR A 171 -4.34 -0.41 2.59
C THR A 171 -3.21 -1.16 3.28
N GLU A 172 -2.75 -2.29 2.75
CA GLU A 172 -1.58 -2.98 3.29
C GLU A 172 -0.27 -2.29 2.88
N ALA A 173 -0.18 -1.69 1.68
CA ALA A 173 1.02 -0.96 1.25
C ALA A 173 1.29 0.31 2.06
N ILE A 174 0.28 1.13 2.32
CA ILE A 174 0.48 2.45 2.98
C ILE A 174 0.95 2.34 4.43
N LYS A 175 0.86 1.17 5.07
CA LYS A 175 1.41 0.94 6.42
C LYS A 175 2.94 1.08 6.47
N PHE A 176 3.60 0.95 5.33
CA PHE A 176 5.07 1.02 5.22
C PHE A 176 5.57 2.41 4.78
N PHE A 177 4.71 3.44 4.77
CA PHE A 177 5.06 4.76 4.24
C PHE A 177 6.25 5.44 4.93
N ASN A 178 6.43 5.16 6.23
CA ASN A 178 7.50 5.69 7.09
C ASN A 178 8.52 4.60 7.49
N HIS A 179 8.67 3.55 6.67
CA HIS A 179 9.65 2.50 6.91
C HIS A 179 11.09 3.07 6.95
N PRO A 180 12.02 2.58 7.79
CA PRO A 180 13.40 3.08 7.88
C PRO A 180 14.20 2.95 6.58
N GLU A 181 13.99 1.89 5.81
CA GLU A 181 14.63 1.74 4.50
C GLU A 181 13.99 2.62 3.42
N SER A 182 14.81 3.44 2.75
CA SER A 182 14.34 4.34 1.69
C SER A 182 13.72 3.59 0.51
N MET A 183 14.29 2.44 0.12
CA MET A 183 13.76 1.62 -0.98
C MET A 183 12.32 1.15 -0.74
N VAL A 184 11.98 0.83 0.51
CA VAL A 184 10.60 0.49 0.89
C VAL A 184 9.69 1.71 0.76
N ARG A 185 10.12 2.88 1.27
CA ARG A 185 9.35 4.14 1.11
C ARG A 185 9.12 4.47 -0.37
N ILE A 186 10.14 4.34 -1.23
CA ILE A 186 10.05 4.57 -2.68
C ILE A 186 9.05 3.61 -3.34
N ALA A 187 9.06 2.34 -2.96
CA ALA A 187 8.10 1.36 -3.46
C ALA A 187 6.66 1.70 -3.04
N VAL A 188 6.45 2.08 -1.78
CA VAL A 188 5.13 2.51 -1.28
C VAL A 188 4.63 3.73 -2.04
N ARG A 189 5.50 4.74 -2.25
CA ARG A 189 5.16 5.93 -3.05
C ARG A 189 4.75 5.57 -4.48
N THR A 190 5.49 4.64 -5.10
CA THR A 190 5.14 4.13 -6.43
C THR A 190 3.76 3.47 -6.43
N ILE A 191 3.48 2.61 -5.46
CA ILE A 191 2.19 1.93 -5.31
C ILE A 191 1.06 2.96 -5.14
N THR A 192 1.22 3.95 -4.26
CA THR A 192 0.20 4.98 -4.03
C THR A 192 -0.05 5.83 -5.28
N LEU A 193 1.00 6.20 -6.01
CA LEU A 193 0.85 6.96 -7.26
C LEU A 193 0.14 6.15 -8.33
N ASN A 194 0.47 4.86 -8.47
CA ASN A 194 -0.23 3.97 -9.41
C ASN A 194 -1.71 3.84 -9.06
N VAL A 195 -2.05 3.73 -7.77
CA VAL A 195 -3.43 3.70 -7.29
C VAL A 195 -4.16 5.00 -7.59
N TYR A 196 -3.58 6.16 -7.27
CA TYR A 196 -4.22 7.46 -7.48
C TYR A 196 -4.42 7.82 -8.97
N LYS A 197 -3.63 7.22 -9.87
CA LYS A 197 -3.77 7.38 -11.33
C LYS A 197 -4.93 6.59 -11.93
N VAL A 198 -5.51 5.62 -11.21
CA VAL A 198 -6.66 4.86 -11.71
C VAL A 198 -7.92 5.71 -11.60
N ASP A 199 -8.57 5.94 -12.75
CA ASP A 199 -9.82 6.71 -12.82
C ASP A 199 -11.01 5.81 -12.44
N ASN A 200 -11.13 5.55 -11.14
CA ASN A 200 -12.25 4.85 -10.54
C ASN A 200 -12.82 5.66 -9.37
N GLN A 201 -13.96 6.32 -9.61
CA GLN A 201 -14.54 7.28 -8.66
C GLN A 201 -14.95 6.63 -7.34
N HIS A 202 -15.48 5.40 -7.35
CA HIS A 202 -15.86 4.68 -6.14
C HIS A 202 -14.64 4.39 -5.25
N MET A 203 -13.55 3.91 -5.86
CA MET A 203 -12.27 3.68 -5.19
C MET A 203 -11.67 4.99 -4.66
N LEU A 204 -11.65 6.07 -5.45
CA LEU A 204 -11.10 7.36 -5.02
C LEU A 204 -11.90 7.97 -3.87
N HIS A 205 -13.24 7.85 -3.89
CA HIS A 205 -14.09 8.25 -2.76
C HIS A 205 -13.81 7.41 -1.51
N TYR A 206 -13.60 6.10 -1.66
CA TYR A 206 -13.17 5.25 -0.54
C TYR A 206 -11.84 5.75 0.05
N ILE A 207 -10.85 6.04 -0.79
CA ILE A 207 -9.54 6.54 -0.35
C ILE A 207 -9.72 7.86 0.41
N ARG A 208 -10.44 8.83 -0.18
CA ARG A 208 -10.74 10.11 0.48
C ARG A 208 -11.35 9.92 1.86
N ASP A 209 -12.41 9.11 1.94
CA ASP A 209 -13.25 9.01 3.14
C ASP A 209 -12.65 8.13 4.24
N LYS A 210 -11.79 7.16 3.89
CA LYS A 210 -11.30 6.14 4.82
C LYS A 210 -9.82 6.22 5.13
N THR A 211 -9.00 6.73 4.21
CA THR A 211 -7.53 6.58 4.32
C THR A 211 -6.76 7.87 4.10
N ALA A 212 -7.21 8.79 3.24
CA ALA A 212 -6.45 9.98 2.87
C ALA A 212 -6.13 10.87 4.08
N VAL A 213 -7.12 11.16 4.93
CA VAL A 213 -6.94 11.98 6.13
C VAL A 213 -5.88 11.38 7.09
N PRO A 214 -6.02 10.14 7.60
CA PRO A 214 -5.01 9.59 8.50
C PRO A 214 -3.65 9.37 7.81
N TYR A 215 -3.64 9.02 6.52
CA TYR A 215 -2.41 8.85 5.75
C TYR A 215 -1.64 10.17 5.61
N PHE A 216 -2.28 11.22 5.09
CA PHE A 216 -1.64 12.52 4.90
C PHE A 216 -1.30 13.19 6.22
N SER A 217 -2.12 13.05 7.27
CA SER A 217 -1.76 13.54 8.59
C SER A 217 -0.48 12.91 9.14
N ASN A 218 -0.29 11.60 8.95
CA ASN A 218 0.92 10.91 9.39
C ASN A 218 2.12 11.21 8.49
N LEU A 219 1.92 11.29 7.17
CA LEU A 219 2.94 11.66 6.20
C LEU A 219 3.49 13.07 6.47
N VAL A 220 2.60 14.05 6.63
CA VAL A 220 2.98 15.45 6.88
C VAL A 220 3.70 15.60 8.22
N TRP A 221 3.26 14.87 9.25
CA TRP A 221 3.97 14.81 10.53
C TRP A 221 5.38 14.21 10.37
N PHE A 222 5.51 13.10 9.66
CA PHE A 222 6.78 12.46 9.36
C PHE A 222 7.75 13.41 8.65
N ILE A 223 7.28 14.12 7.60
CA ILE A 223 8.09 15.12 6.88
C ILE A 223 8.52 16.25 7.82
N GLY A 224 7.62 16.79 8.64
CA GLY A 224 7.96 17.86 9.58
C GLY A 224 8.93 17.41 10.68
N SER A 225 8.87 16.15 11.11
CA SER A 225 9.87 15.56 12.02
C SER A 225 11.26 15.50 11.39
N HIS A 226 11.36 15.14 10.10
CA HIS A 226 12.63 15.17 9.36
C HIS A 226 13.18 16.59 9.23
N VAL A 227 12.32 17.58 8.99
CA VAL A 227 12.69 18.99 8.94
C VAL A 227 13.27 19.47 10.28
N ILE A 228 12.70 19.06 11.41
CA ILE A 228 13.24 19.41 12.73
C ILE A 228 14.61 18.74 12.96
N GLU A 229 14.82 17.53 12.47
CA GLU A 229 16.15 16.89 12.53
C GLU A 229 17.17 17.62 11.64
N LEU A 230 16.76 18.03 10.44
CA LEU A 230 17.57 18.85 9.54
C LEU A 230 18.00 20.14 10.22
N ASP A 231 17.06 20.85 10.86
CA ASP A 231 17.39 22.08 11.59
C ASP A 231 18.37 21.84 12.74
N LYS A 232 18.17 20.79 13.54
CA LYS A 232 19.12 20.41 14.59
C LYS A 232 20.51 20.11 14.01
N CYS A 233 20.58 19.45 12.86
CA CYS A 233 21.83 19.14 12.17
C CYS A 233 22.59 20.41 11.79
N VAL A 234 21.87 21.45 11.33
CA VAL A 234 22.43 22.76 11.01
C VAL A 234 22.85 23.53 12.26
N GLN A 235 22.03 23.54 13.31
CA GLN A 235 22.32 24.28 14.54
C GLN A 235 23.48 23.70 15.36
N THR A 236 23.75 22.40 15.23
CA THR A 236 24.81 21.70 15.98
C THR A 236 26.06 21.47 15.14
N ASP A 237 26.13 21.99 13.91
CA ASP A 237 27.29 21.84 13.03
C ASP A 237 28.45 22.74 13.49
N GLU A 238 29.45 22.12 14.13
CA GLU A 238 30.75 22.73 14.39
C GLU A 238 31.75 22.28 13.31
N GLU A 239 32.39 23.24 12.64
CA GLU A 239 33.44 22.99 11.64
C GLU A 239 33.01 22.08 10.46
N HIS A 240 31.75 22.12 10.05
CA HIS A 240 31.22 21.34 8.89
C HIS A 240 31.32 19.81 9.04
N LYS A 241 31.42 19.31 10.26
CA LYS A 241 31.47 17.87 10.55
C LYS A 241 30.18 17.15 10.16
N ASN A 242 29.04 17.85 10.15
CA ASN A 242 27.74 17.28 9.81
C ASN A 242 27.40 17.33 8.32
N ARG A 243 28.30 17.80 7.45
CA ARG A 243 28.01 18.04 6.02
C ARG A 243 27.42 16.83 5.28
N GLY A 244 27.94 15.62 5.53
CA GLY A 244 27.42 14.39 4.94
C GLY A 244 25.97 14.11 5.37
N LYS A 245 25.74 14.08 6.69
CA LYS A 245 24.41 13.88 7.27
C LYS A 245 23.40 14.94 6.80
N LEU A 246 23.82 16.21 6.74
CA LEU A 246 22.97 17.29 6.25
C LEU A 246 22.60 17.09 4.78
N SER A 247 23.54 16.66 3.94
CA SER A 247 23.26 16.33 2.53
C SER A 247 22.22 15.23 2.39
N ASP A 248 22.30 14.19 3.22
CA ASP A 248 21.34 13.08 3.20
C ASP A 248 19.94 13.53 3.66
N LEU A 249 19.86 14.33 4.74
CA LEU A 249 18.59 14.90 5.24
C LEU A 249 17.93 15.84 4.23
N VAL A 250 18.74 16.65 3.53
CA VAL A 250 18.25 17.51 2.46
C VAL A 250 17.73 16.67 1.30
N ALA A 251 18.48 15.67 0.83
CA ALA A 251 18.05 14.80 -0.26
C ALA A 251 16.73 14.10 0.07
N GLU A 252 16.58 13.56 1.29
CA GLU A 252 15.34 12.94 1.74
C GLU A 252 14.17 13.94 1.80
N HIS A 253 14.42 15.18 2.24
CA HIS A 253 13.38 16.22 2.22
C HIS A 253 12.92 16.56 0.79
N LEU A 254 13.86 16.68 -0.15
CA LEU A 254 13.56 16.93 -1.56
C LEU A 254 12.74 15.78 -2.17
N ASP A 255 13.09 14.53 -1.86
CA ASP A 255 12.32 13.35 -2.26
C ASP A 255 10.89 13.39 -1.73
N HIS A 256 10.66 13.91 -0.51
CA HIS A 256 9.31 14.12 0.02
C HIS A 256 8.54 15.18 -0.78
N LEU A 257 9.16 16.31 -1.08
CA LEU A 257 8.51 17.38 -1.86
C LEU A 257 8.16 16.92 -3.27
N HIS A 258 9.06 16.18 -3.94
CA HIS A 258 8.77 15.60 -5.25
C HIS A 258 7.60 14.62 -5.20
N TYR A 259 7.55 13.74 -4.19
CA TYR A 259 6.42 12.84 -4.01
C TYR A 259 5.09 13.57 -3.77
N LEU A 260 5.09 14.61 -2.93
CA LEU A 260 3.91 15.45 -2.69
C LEU A 260 3.45 16.14 -3.98
N ASN A 261 4.39 16.70 -4.74
CA ASN A 261 4.11 17.30 -6.03
C ASN A 261 3.54 16.28 -7.03
N ASP A 262 4.09 15.06 -7.09
CA ASP A 262 3.59 14.00 -7.95
C ASP A 262 2.15 13.62 -7.61
N ILE A 263 1.76 13.60 -6.33
CA ILE A 263 0.36 13.41 -5.93
C ILE A 263 -0.50 14.57 -6.45
N LEU A 264 -0.07 15.81 -6.24
CA LEU A 264 -0.85 16.99 -6.59
C LEU A 264 -1.07 17.13 -8.11
N ILE A 265 -0.06 16.76 -8.92
CA ILE A 265 -0.11 16.82 -10.39
C ILE A 265 -1.01 15.74 -11.00
N ILE A 266 -1.32 14.66 -10.28
CA ILE A 266 -2.35 13.70 -10.72
C ILE A 266 -3.71 14.41 -10.92
N ASN A 267 -3.92 15.57 -10.29
CA ASN A 267 -5.12 16.40 -10.42
C ASN A 267 -6.41 15.67 -10.00
N CYS A 268 -6.30 14.82 -8.97
CA CYS A 268 -7.46 14.31 -8.26
C CYS A 268 -7.91 15.36 -7.23
N GLU A 269 -8.94 16.15 -7.57
CA GLU A 269 -9.43 17.28 -6.79
C GLU A 269 -9.61 16.93 -5.30
N PHE A 270 -10.31 15.85 -5.01
CA PHE A 270 -10.55 15.39 -3.64
C PHE A 270 -9.29 15.06 -2.84
N LEU A 271 -8.26 14.48 -3.48
CA LEU A 271 -7.00 14.19 -2.81
C LEU A 271 -6.19 15.47 -2.60
N ASN A 272 -6.20 16.36 -3.60
CA ASN A 272 -5.52 17.64 -3.55
C ASN A 272 -6.08 18.53 -2.44
N ASP A 273 -7.39 18.55 -2.24
CA ASP A 273 -8.03 19.29 -1.15
C ASP A 273 -7.53 18.81 0.22
N VAL A 274 -7.59 17.50 0.47
CA VAL A 274 -7.17 16.92 1.75
C VAL A 274 -5.67 17.13 1.98
N LEU A 275 -4.84 16.92 0.95
CA LEU A 275 -3.40 17.08 1.05
C LEU A 275 -3.01 18.55 1.28
N THR A 276 -3.61 19.47 0.53
CA THR A 276 -3.36 20.92 0.62
C THR A 276 -3.72 21.44 2.00
N ASP A 277 -4.86 21.03 2.56
CA ASP A 277 -5.25 21.36 3.93
C ASP A 277 -4.18 20.90 4.94
N HIS A 278 -3.73 19.65 4.86
CA HIS A 278 -2.71 19.14 5.78
C HIS A 278 -1.36 19.85 5.60
N LEU A 279 -0.93 20.09 4.37
CA LEU A 279 0.34 20.78 4.09
C LEU A 279 0.32 22.20 4.63
N LEU A 280 -0.71 23.00 4.33
CA LEU A 280 -0.81 24.38 4.80
C LEU A 280 -0.97 24.43 6.33
N ASN A 281 -2.00 23.77 6.87
CA ASN A 281 -2.42 23.97 8.24
C ASN A 281 -1.59 23.19 9.27
N ARG A 282 -0.85 22.15 8.84
CA ARG A 282 -0.04 21.33 9.75
C ARG A 282 1.45 21.37 9.49
N LEU A 283 1.94 21.82 8.33
CA LEU A 283 3.38 21.86 8.04
C LEU A 283 3.86 23.25 7.62
N PHE A 284 3.49 23.74 6.45
CA PHE A 284 4.09 24.94 5.86
C PHE A 284 3.84 26.18 6.70
N LEU A 285 2.60 26.45 7.12
CA LEU A 285 2.33 27.62 7.96
C LEU A 285 2.93 27.47 9.37
N PRO A 286 2.58 26.43 10.15
CA PRO A 286 3.02 26.36 11.55
C PRO A 286 4.50 26.05 11.75
N LEU A 287 5.16 25.38 10.80
CA LEU A 287 6.58 25.01 10.93
C LEU A 287 7.49 25.94 10.14
N TYR A 288 7.10 26.36 8.92
CA TYR A 288 8.00 27.17 8.08
C TYR A 288 7.69 28.66 8.25
N VAL A 289 6.47 29.10 7.90
CA VAL A 289 6.13 30.54 7.88
C VAL A 289 6.23 31.16 9.28
N TYR A 290 5.69 30.52 10.32
CA TYR A 290 5.74 31.05 11.69
C TYR A 290 7.16 31.14 12.26
N SER A 291 8.11 30.34 11.75
CA SER A 291 9.53 30.47 12.13
C SER A 291 10.18 31.75 11.60
N LEU A 292 9.56 32.44 10.65
CA LEU A 292 10.02 33.73 10.12
C LEU A 292 9.43 34.94 10.86
N VAL A 293 8.36 34.76 11.64
CA VAL A 293 7.65 35.83 12.35
C VAL A 293 8.27 36.04 13.75
N SER A 294 8.26 37.30 14.23
CA SER A 294 9.07 37.81 15.36
C SER A 294 9.01 36.98 16.66
N PRO A 295 10.10 36.94 17.48
CA PRO A 295 10.22 36.03 18.64
C PRO A 295 9.28 36.32 19.82
N GLU A 296 8.73 37.54 19.91
CA GLU A 296 8.03 38.05 21.09
C GLU A 296 6.70 37.33 21.39
N THR A 297 6.17 36.57 20.43
CA THR A 297 4.94 35.77 20.57
C THR A 297 5.17 34.26 20.57
N SER A 298 6.41 33.79 20.52
CA SER A 298 6.75 32.40 20.17
C SER A 298 7.70 31.75 21.19
N GLU A 299 7.14 31.19 22.26
CA GLU A 299 7.90 30.33 23.18
C GLU A 299 8.31 28.96 22.56
N GLU A 300 7.87 28.63 21.34
CA GLU A 300 8.18 27.34 20.69
C GLU A 300 8.60 27.49 19.22
N ARG A 301 9.65 28.26 18.89
CA ARG A 301 10.26 28.16 17.56
C ARG A 301 10.84 26.75 17.38
N LYS A 302 10.31 25.99 16.42
CA LYS A 302 10.72 24.60 16.18
C LYS A 302 11.87 24.45 15.20
N ILE A 303 12.04 25.42 14.28
CA ILE A 303 13.15 25.50 13.33
C ILE A 303 13.69 26.93 13.20
N SER A 304 14.95 27.06 12.80
CA SER A 304 15.62 28.34 12.56
C SER A 304 15.07 29.07 11.32
N PRO A 305 15.13 30.43 11.28
CA PRO A 305 14.70 31.20 10.12
C PRO A 305 15.45 30.85 8.82
N GLN A 306 16.74 30.52 8.92
CA GLN A 306 17.58 30.17 7.76
C GLN A 306 17.10 28.88 7.11
N VAL A 307 16.86 27.84 7.92
CA VAL A 307 16.32 26.57 7.44
C VAL A 307 14.90 26.76 6.89
N SER A 308 14.05 27.54 7.56
CA SER A 308 12.72 27.88 7.05
C SER A 308 12.75 28.51 5.65
N LEU A 309 13.59 29.53 5.44
CA LEU A 309 13.73 30.20 4.13
C LEU A 309 14.19 29.22 3.05
N TYR A 310 15.15 28.35 3.38
CA TYR A 310 15.60 27.30 2.47
C TYR A 310 14.43 26.37 2.11
N LEU A 311 13.69 25.83 3.09
CA LEU A 311 12.59 24.91 2.86
C LEU A 311 11.45 25.54 2.04
N LEU A 312 11.07 26.78 2.36
CA LEU A 312 10.09 27.53 1.58
C LEU A 312 10.55 27.73 0.13
N SER A 313 11.83 28.06 -0.09
CA SER A 313 12.37 28.15 -1.45
C SER A 313 12.21 26.83 -2.21
N GLN A 314 12.46 25.68 -1.57
CA GLN A 314 12.28 24.38 -2.20
C GLN A 314 10.80 24.08 -2.51
N VAL A 315 9.88 24.46 -1.60
CA VAL A 315 8.43 24.34 -1.85
C VAL A 315 8.03 25.12 -3.12
N PHE A 316 8.45 26.37 -3.26
CA PHE A 316 8.13 27.19 -4.44
C PHE A 316 8.82 26.72 -5.73
N LEU A 317 9.97 26.03 -5.63
CA LEU A 317 10.69 25.50 -6.79
C LEU A 317 10.14 24.14 -7.27
N ILE A 318 9.62 23.31 -6.36
CA ILE A 318 9.27 21.91 -6.64
C ILE A 318 7.76 21.72 -6.80
N ILE A 319 6.94 22.38 -5.98
CA ILE A 319 5.49 22.21 -6.01
C ILE A 319 4.91 23.10 -7.10
N HIS A 320 4.30 22.48 -8.12
CA HIS A 320 3.70 23.18 -9.26
C HIS A 320 2.18 23.33 -9.16
N TYR A 321 1.56 22.81 -8.10
CA TYR A 321 0.11 22.91 -7.90
C TYR A 321 -0.29 24.33 -7.48
N GLN A 322 -0.82 25.08 -8.44
CA GLN A 322 -1.09 26.52 -8.32
C GLN A 322 -1.94 26.88 -7.09
N PRO A 323 -3.05 26.19 -6.75
CA PRO A 323 -3.86 26.59 -5.60
C PRO A 323 -3.08 26.60 -4.28
N LEU A 324 -2.23 25.59 -4.05
CA LEU A 324 -1.39 25.50 -2.85
C LEU A 324 -0.29 26.57 -2.83
N VAL A 325 0.38 26.78 -3.96
CA VAL A 325 1.46 27.78 -4.08
C VAL A 325 0.94 29.20 -3.91
N ASN A 326 -0.18 29.52 -4.56
CA ASN A 326 -0.83 30.83 -4.46
C ASN A 326 -1.30 31.09 -3.03
N ALA A 327 -1.93 30.11 -2.39
CA ALA A 327 -2.35 30.20 -0.99
C ALA A 327 -1.16 30.47 -0.06
N LEU A 328 -0.04 29.76 -0.24
CA LEU A 328 1.15 29.96 0.58
C LEU A 328 1.79 31.33 0.33
N ALA A 329 1.88 31.77 -0.93
CA ALA A 329 2.41 33.09 -1.30
C ALA A 329 1.57 34.23 -0.72
N ASP A 330 0.24 34.12 -0.80
CA ASP A 330 -0.69 35.10 -0.26
C ASP A 330 -0.49 35.30 1.26
N VAL A 331 -0.38 34.21 2.02
CA VAL A 331 -0.11 34.29 3.47
C VAL A 331 1.24 34.96 3.77
N ILE A 332 2.29 34.63 3.00
CA ILE A 332 3.63 35.17 3.22
C ILE A 332 3.68 36.67 2.91
N LEU A 333 3.03 37.12 1.83
CA LEU A 333 3.10 38.50 1.35
C LEU A 333 2.10 39.43 2.06
N ASN A 334 0.88 38.97 2.27
CA ASN A 334 -0.20 39.79 2.81
C ASN A 334 -0.37 39.63 4.33
N GLY A 335 0.27 38.63 4.94
CA GLY A 335 0.21 38.38 6.38
C GLY A 335 -1.17 37.98 6.90
N ASP A 336 -2.15 37.78 6.00
CA ASP A 336 -3.52 37.52 6.37
C ASP A 336 -3.73 36.04 6.68
N LEU A 337 -3.55 35.71 7.96
CA LEU A 337 -3.87 34.39 8.48
C LEU A 337 -5.38 34.12 8.52
N SER A 338 -6.25 35.11 8.26
CA SER A 338 -7.71 34.97 8.29
C SER A 338 -8.31 34.40 7.00
N ALA A 339 -7.58 34.42 5.87
CA ALA A 339 -8.06 33.92 4.57
C ALA A 339 -8.48 32.43 4.56
N PHE A 340 -8.06 31.65 5.56
CA PHE A 340 -8.37 30.22 5.68
C PHE A 340 -9.15 29.84 6.94
N SER A 341 -9.73 30.82 7.67
CA SER A 341 -10.85 30.50 8.56
C SER A 341 -12.08 30.34 7.69
N SER A 342 -12.50 29.10 7.43
CA SER A 342 -13.76 28.83 6.74
C SER A 342 -14.87 29.63 7.43
N GLN A 343 -15.54 30.50 6.68
CA GLN A 343 -16.80 31.08 7.12
C GLN A 343 -17.73 29.94 7.52
N THR A 344 -18.23 30.00 8.74
CA THR A 344 -19.27 29.09 9.23
C THR A 344 -20.52 29.30 8.39
N ASP A 345 -20.74 28.45 7.38
CA ASP A 345 -22.04 28.35 6.73
C ASP A 345 -23.02 27.72 7.72
N VAL A 346 -23.86 28.60 8.27
CA VAL A 346 -25.01 28.29 9.10
C VAL A 346 -26.09 27.70 8.20
N HIS A 347 -25.95 26.44 7.76
CA HIS A 347 -27.05 25.54 7.38
C HIS A 347 -26.51 24.17 6.90
N SER A 348 -26.19 23.25 7.83
CA SER A 348 -26.36 21.81 7.57
C SER A 348 -26.29 21.00 8.87
N THR A 349 -27.43 20.45 9.26
CA THR A 349 -27.59 19.51 10.36
C THR A 349 -27.05 18.13 10.00
N HIS A 350 -25.72 17.97 9.95
CA HIS A 350 -25.07 16.65 10.03
C HIS A 350 -23.72 16.79 10.75
N LYS A 351 -23.72 16.61 12.08
CA LYS A 351 -22.49 16.49 12.89
C LYS A 351 -21.75 15.20 12.54
N ASN A 352 -20.82 15.29 11.60
CA ASN A 352 -19.67 14.39 11.50
C ASN A 352 -18.44 15.11 12.08
N MET A 353 -17.61 14.37 12.82
CA MET A 353 -16.47 14.84 13.66
C MET A 353 -15.28 15.49 12.90
N VAL A 354 -15.47 16.32 11.88
CA VAL A 354 -14.34 16.87 11.08
C VAL A 354 -14.48 18.37 10.77
N SER A 355 -15.16 19.14 11.60
CA SER A 355 -15.02 20.60 11.58
C SER A 355 -15.05 21.14 12.99
N ALA A 356 -13.86 21.16 13.60
CA ALA A 356 -13.57 22.04 14.73
C ALA A 356 -12.32 22.81 14.31
N GLY A 357 -12.41 24.14 14.32
CA GLY A 357 -11.30 25.06 14.07
C GLY A 357 -10.14 24.77 15.02
N GLY A 358 -9.26 23.85 14.62
CA GLY A 358 -8.07 23.48 15.36
C GLY A 358 -7.02 24.56 15.17
N VAL A 359 -6.43 25.01 16.28
CA VAL A 359 -5.25 25.87 16.30
C VAL A 359 -4.23 25.34 15.29
N ARG A 360 -3.83 26.16 14.31
CA ARG A 360 -2.78 25.83 13.33
C ARG A 360 -1.50 25.51 14.10
N ARG A 361 -1.17 24.23 14.19
CA ARG A 361 -0.04 23.75 15.00
C ARG A 361 0.55 22.49 14.40
N PHE A 362 1.87 22.48 14.26
CA PHE A 362 2.62 21.26 13.99
C PHE A 362 2.56 20.35 15.22
N SER A 363 1.74 19.31 15.16
CA SER A 363 1.49 18.37 16.26
C SER A 363 1.45 16.93 15.75
N LYS A 364 1.88 15.99 16.60
CA LYS A 364 1.83 14.57 16.28
C LYS A 364 0.36 14.11 16.13
N PRO A 365 0.01 13.31 15.11
CA PRO A 365 -1.31 12.72 14.98
C PRO A 365 -1.69 11.93 16.25
N PRO A 366 -2.97 11.92 16.65
CA PRO A 366 -3.41 11.28 17.89
C PRO A 366 -3.24 9.76 17.89
N GLU A 367 -3.27 9.13 16.71
CA GLU A 367 -3.12 7.69 16.54
C GLU A 367 -2.23 7.39 15.32
N SER A 368 -1.60 6.22 15.30
CA SER A 368 -0.83 5.77 14.14
C SER A 368 -1.74 5.48 12.94
N LEU A 369 -1.15 5.39 11.75
CA LEU A 369 -1.87 5.06 10.55
C LEU A 369 -2.51 3.66 10.63
N GLU A 370 -1.77 2.65 11.07
CA GLU A 370 -2.25 1.26 11.18
C GLU A 370 -3.51 1.17 12.05
N ARG A 371 -3.45 1.82 13.22
CA ARG A 371 -4.58 1.86 14.15
C ARG A 371 -5.79 2.58 13.54
N SER A 372 -5.55 3.68 12.82
CA SER A 372 -6.61 4.42 12.12
C SER A 372 -7.29 3.56 11.04
N LEU A 373 -6.52 2.75 10.31
CA LEU A 373 -7.01 1.84 9.28
C LEU A 373 -7.81 0.65 9.88
N GLU A 374 -7.41 0.15 11.04
CA GLU A 374 -8.15 -0.90 11.74
C GLU A 374 -9.51 -0.39 12.25
N LEU A 375 -9.54 0.83 12.82
CA LEU A 375 -10.77 1.45 13.29
C LEU A 375 -11.75 1.74 12.14
N SER A 376 -11.25 2.15 10.97
CA SER A 376 -12.10 2.41 9.80
C SER A 376 -12.73 1.12 9.26
N ARG A 377 -11.99 -0.01 9.27
CA ARG A 377 -12.52 -1.35 8.93
C ARG A 377 -13.63 -1.79 9.89
N HIS A 378 -13.49 -1.55 11.19
CA HIS A 378 -14.53 -1.93 12.17
C HIS A 378 -15.80 -1.09 12.08
N ARG A 379 -15.69 0.19 11.73
CA ARG A 379 -16.87 1.06 11.54
C ARG A 379 -17.68 0.72 10.28
N GLY A 380 -17.06 0.11 9.26
CA GLY A 380 -17.73 -0.37 8.04
C GLY A 380 -18.55 -1.64 8.24
N ARG A 381 -18.22 -2.47 9.25
CA ARG A 381 -19.05 -3.60 9.69
C ARG A 381 -20.21 -3.09 10.55
N LYS A 382 -21.18 -2.40 9.95
CA LYS A 382 -22.51 -2.28 10.58
C LYS A 382 -23.00 -3.70 10.86
N ARG A 383 -23.33 -3.97 12.13
CA ARG A 383 -23.97 -5.21 12.59
C ARG A 383 -24.97 -5.66 11.53
N THR A 384 -24.74 -6.83 10.93
CA THR A 384 -25.81 -7.55 10.25
C THR A 384 -26.94 -7.69 11.26
N GLN A 385 -28.02 -6.95 11.02
CA GLN A 385 -29.25 -7.04 11.78
C GLN A 385 -29.64 -8.52 11.68
N LYS A 386 -29.58 -9.26 12.80
CA LYS A 386 -30.10 -10.62 12.86
C LYS A 386 -31.52 -10.55 12.31
N ARG A 387 -31.79 -11.23 11.20
CA ARG A 387 -33.16 -11.43 10.70
C ARG A 387 -33.99 -11.96 11.89
N PRO A 388 -35.19 -11.41 12.17
CA PRO A 388 -36.06 -11.99 13.18
C PRO A 388 -36.36 -13.42 12.76
N ASN A 389 -36.01 -14.39 13.61
CA ASN A 389 -36.35 -15.78 13.40
C ASN A 389 -37.85 -15.92 13.72
N TYR A 390 -38.70 -15.96 12.70
CA TYR A 390 -40.12 -16.29 12.84
C TYR A 390 -40.28 -17.79 13.09
N LYS A 391 -39.82 -18.25 14.26
CA LYS A 391 -40.24 -19.51 14.88
C LYS A 391 -40.28 -19.23 16.37
N ASN A 392 -41.46 -19.46 16.97
CA ASN A 392 -41.87 -19.17 18.35
C ASN A 392 -42.78 -17.94 18.50
N LEU A 393 -43.78 -17.80 17.62
CA LEU A 393 -45.05 -17.16 17.99
C LEU A 393 -46.04 -18.28 18.27
N GLY A 394 -46.18 -18.66 19.53
CA GLY A 394 -47.09 -19.74 19.91
C GLY A 394 -47.08 -20.22 21.36
N GLU A 395 -46.28 -19.63 22.26
CA GLU A 395 -46.24 -20.08 23.67
C GLU A 395 -46.01 -18.92 24.67
N GLU A 396 -46.67 -17.77 24.50
CA GLU A 396 -46.65 -16.69 25.51
C GLU A 396 -48.02 -16.09 25.87
N ASP A 397 -49.13 -16.67 25.38
CA ASP A 397 -50.48 -16.14 25.65
C ASP A 397 -51.26 -16.81 26.79
N ASP A 398 -50.73 -17.87 27.42
CA ASP A 398 -51.42 -18.56 28.54
C ASP A 398 -50.99 -18.14 29.95
N GLU A 399 -49.92 -17.36 30.12
CA GLU A 399 -49.49 -16.89 31.46
C GLU A 399 -50.08 -15.54 31.90
N ARG A 400 -50.79 -14.82 31.02
CA ARG A 400 -51.38 -13.50 31.34
C ARG A 400 -52.87 -13.52 31.71
N ARG A 401 -53.51 -14.69 31.75
CA ARG A 401 -54.95 -14.82 32.03
C ARG A 401 -55.33 -15.34 33.42
N SER A 402 -54.37 -15.50 34.33
CA SER A 402 -54.64 -16.00 35.70
C SER A 402 -54.41 -14.98 36.82
N LYS A 403 -54.38 -13.68 36.51
CA LYS A 403 -54.50 -12.61 37.51
C LYS A 403 -55.53 -11.62 37.00
N TRP A 404 -56.50 -11.31 37.86
CA TRP A 404 -57.67 -10.45 37.67
C TRP A 404 -58.94 -11.18 37.19
N TRP A 405 -59.67 -11.71 38.18
CA TRP A 405 -61.11 -12.02 38.24
C TRP A 405 -61.72 -13.01 37.25
#